data_AF-A0AAU2E7Q4-F1
#
_entry.id   AF-A0AAU2E7Q4-F1
#
_cell.length_a   1.000
_cell.length_b   1.000
_cell.length_c   1.000
_cell.angle_alpha   90.00
_cell.angle_beta   90.00
_cell.angle_gamma   90.00
#
_symmetry.space_group_name_H-M   'P 1'
#
loop_
_entity.id
_entity.type
_entity.pdbx_description
1 polymer ?
#
loop_
_entity_poly.entity_id
_entity_poly.type
_entity_poly.pdbx_seq_one_letter_code
_entity_poly.pdbx_strand_id
1 'polypeptide(L)'
;MTTTINPKDQATAAAKQAEQEFLAAQRLVTELEERVLGGEDSITHADLTTARSEAQHSALKAEAARRAAALAEDTSRLAACEELRAEIEASAAVTGERLVTLLRSAEQAVRAFIEATDERNTQVKGWARQMKTLGVPKDDSAMPHAKDGRLVARSFGTLHAGTRTVELINANRWLALALSNVRPQDTMTAPYITQPNGGTKSLDEVYALLARVDGSITA
;
A
#
# COMPACT_ATOMS: atom_id res chain seq x y z
N MET A 1 17.75 -0.91 35.64
CA MET A 1 17.41 -0.83 34.21
C MET A 1 18.66 -1.22 33.43
N THR A 2 18.65 -2.35 32.75
CA THR A 2 19.80 -2.86 31.98
C THR A 2 19.62 -2.43 30.52
N THR A 3 20.47 -1.53 30.04
CA THR A 3 20.47 -1.11 28.63
C THR A 3 20.94 -2.28 27.77
N THR A 4 20.04 -2.86 26.97
CA THR A 4 20.42 -3.92 26.02
C THR A 4 21.08 -3.25 24.83
N ILE A 5 22.40 -3.42 24.69
CA ILE A 5 23.16 -2.84 23.58
C ILE A 5 22.94 -3.71 22.33
N ASN A 6 22.66 -3.08 21.19
CA ASN A 6 22.48 -3.77 19.91
C ASN A 6 23.78 -4.52 19.52
N PRO A 7 23.72 -5.82 19.14
CA PRO A 7 24.88 -6.59 18.69
C PRO A 7 25.67 -5.92 17.55
N LYS A 8 24.99 -5.19 16.64
CA LYS A 8 25.63 -4.41 15.58
C LYS A 8 26.53 -3.30 16.14
N ASP A 9 26.05 -2.60 17.16
CA ASP A 9 26.77 -1.49 17.79
C ASP A 9 27.99 -2.00 18.57
N GLN A 10 27.85 -3.14 19.26
CA GLN A 10 28.95 -3.81 19.95
C GLN A 10 30.05 -4.25 18.98
N ALA A 11 29.68 -4.90 17.87
CA ALA A 11 30.65 -5.35 16.87
C ALA A 11 31.36 -4.17 16.18
N THR A 12 30.64 -3.09 15.90
CA THR A 12 31.20 -1.86 15.33
C THR A 12 32.17 -1.17 16.31
N ALA A 13 31.84 -1.12 17.60
CA ALA A 13 32.71 -0.58 18.63
C ALA A 13 34.00 -1.42 18.78
N ALA A 14 33.88 -2.75 18.78
CA ALA A 14 35.03 -3.65 18.84
C ALA A 14 35.97 -3.50 17.64
N ALA A 15 35.42 -3.34 16.42
CA ALA A 15 36.21 -3.06 15.22
C ALA A 15 36.98 -1.74 15.32
N LYS A 16 36.35 -0.67 15.84
CA LYS A 16 37.01 0.62 16.08
C LYS A 16 38.12 0.52 17.12
N GLN A 17 37.89 -0.21 18.22
CA GLN A 17 38.90 -0.41 19.25
C GLN A 17 40.11 -1.18 18.72
N ALA A 18 39.88 -2.30 18.02
CA ALA A 18 40.96 -3.10 17.44
C ALA A 18 41.78 -2.30 16.40
N GLU A 19 41.14 -1.41 15.64
CA GLU A 19 41.82 -0.48 14.73
C GLU A 19 42.74 0.48 15.48
N GLN A 20 42.27 1.05 16.58
CA GLN A 20 43.08 1.96 17.40
C GLN A 20 44.29 1.25 18.01
N GLU A 21 44.12 0.02 18.49
CA GLU A 21 45.20 -0.82 19.01
C GLU A 21 46.25 -1.13 17.93
N PHE A 22 45.81 -1.45 16.71
CA PHE A 22 46.69 -1.65 15.56
C PHE A 22 47.48 -0.39 15.19
N LEU A 23 46.82 0.77 15.13
CA LEU A 23 47.49 2.04 14.84
C LEU A 23 48.49 2.43 15.93
N ALA A 24 48.19 2.15 17.20
CA ALA A 24 49.12 2.37 18.30
C ALA A 24 50.36 1.47 18.18
N ALA A 25 50.19 0.19 17.86
CA ALA A 25 51.30 -0.75 17.66
C ALA A 25 52.18 -0.36 16.46
N GLN A 26 51.60 0.10 15.34
CA GLN A 26 52.37 0.61 14.20
C GLN A 26 53.20 1.86 14.55
N ARG A 27 52.63 2.78 15.32
CA ARG A 27 53.35 3.98 15.79
C ARG A 27 54.55 3.61 16.64
N LEU A 28 54.39 2.64 17.55
CA LEU A 28 55.48 2.13 18.38
C LEU A 28 56.62 1.55 17.54
N VAL A 29 56.29 0.75 16.50
CA VAL A 29 57.31 0.23 15.57
C VAL A 29 58.05 1.37 14.88
N THR A 30 57.33 2.36 14.36
CA THR A 30 57.91 3.52 13.65
C THR A 30 58.83 4.31 14.58
N GLU A 31 58.38 4.58 15.82
CA GLU A 31 59.15 5.32 16.83
C GLU A 31 60.44 4.57 17.21
N LEU A 32 60.38 3.25 17.40
CA LEU A 32 61.57 2.44 17.70
C LEU A 32 62.54 2.41 16.52
N GLU A 33 62.04 2.33 15.28
CA GLU A 33 62.87 2.38 14.07
C GLU A 33 63.57 3.74 13.90
N GLU A 34 62.86 4.85 14.14
CA GLU A 34 63.43 6.20 14.09
C GLU A 34 64.50 6.41 15.16
N ARG A 35 64.30 5.90 16.40
CA ARG A 35 65.30 5.96 17.47
C ARG A 35 66.57 5.19 17.14
N VAL A 36 66.45 3.99 16.55
CA VAL A 36 67.60 3.22 16.05
C VAL A 36 68.33 3.98 14.94
N LEU A 37 67.62 4.58 13.99
CA LEU A 37 68.22 5.42 12.94
C LEU A 37 68.92 6.67 13.50
N GLY A 38 68.42 7.19 14.63
CA GLY A 38 69.03 8.30 15.38
C GLY A 38 70.29 7.92 16.16
N GLY A 39 70.72 6.66 16.13
CA GLY A 39 71.91 6.18 16.84
C GLY A 39 71.68 5.82 18.29
N GLU A 40 70.44 5.54 18.69
CA GLU A 40 70.16 5.08 20.05
C GLU A 40 70.47 3.58 20.21
N ASP A 41 71.64 3.25 20.77
CA ASP A 41 72.11 1.87 20.98
C ASP A 41 71.35 1.09 22.07
N SER A 42 70.44 1.75 22.79
CA SER A 42 69.64 1.13 23.86
C SER A 42 68.55 0.20 23.30
N ILE A 43 68.12 0.42 22.05
CA ILE A 43 67.07 -0.36 21.39
C ILE A 43 67.67 -1.60 20.76
N THR A 44 67.24 -2.77 21.22
CA THR A 44 67.78 -4.04 20.74
C THR A 44 66.99 -4.56 19.53
N HIS A 45 67.61 -5.48 18.78
CA HIS A 45 66.92 -6.22 17.73
C HIS A 45 65.70 -7.01 18.26
N ALA A 46 65.78 -7.48 19.51
CA ALA A 46 64.69 -8.20 20.16
C ALA A 46 63.48 -7.29 20.41
N ASP A 47 63.71 -6.02 20.79
CA ASP A 47 62.66 -5.03 21.00
C ASP A 47 61.91 -4.73 19.70
N LEU A 48 62.64 -4.48 18.61
CA LEU A 48 62.05 -4.28 17.27
C LEU A 48 61.26 -5.50 16.80
N THR A 49 61.79 -6.71 17.03
CA THR A 49 61.12 -7.96 16.64
C THR A 49 59.82 -8.15 17.42
N THR A 50 59.83 -7.83 18.72
CA THR A 50 58.64 -7.88 19.58
C THR A 50 57.59 -6.89 19.11
N ALA A 51 57.95 -5.62 18.94
CA ALA A 51 57.03 -4.58 18.48
C ALA A 51 56.42 -4.89 17.10
N ARG A 52 57.21 -5.42 16.15
CA ARG A 52 56.72 -5.85 14.84
C ARG A 52 55.73 -7.02 14.94
N SER A 53 56.03 -8.00 15.80
CA SER A 53 55.14 -9.15 16.02
C SER A 53 53.82 -8.72 16.65
N GLU A 54 53.86 -7.79 17.60
CA GLU A 54 52.67 -7.18 18.20
C GLU A 54 51.85 -6.39 17.18
N ALA A 55 52.49 -5.58 16.33
CA ALA A 55 51.81 -4.85 15.26
C ALA A 55 51.12 -5.80 14.26
N GLN A 56 51.79 -6.88 13.87
CA GLN A 56 51.22 -7.90 12.99
C GLN A 56 50.02 -8.60 13.63
N HIS A 57 50.12 -8.96 14.91
CA HIS A 57 49.02 -9.57 15.64
C HIS A 57 47.82 -8.63 15.80
N SER A 58 48.06 -7.36 16.12
CA SER A 58 47.01 -6.34 16.19
C SER A 58 46.35 -6.08 14.83
N ALA A 59 47.10 -6.17 13.72
CA ALA A 59 46.55 -6.09 12.37
C ALA A 59 45.52 -7.20 12.11
N LEU A 60 45.88 -8.46 12.44
CA LEU A 60 44.98 -9.61 12.29
C LEU A 60 43.73 -9.47 13.17
N LYS A 61 43.86 -8.96 14.39
CA LYS A 61 42.73 -8.67 15.27
C LYS A 61 41.80 -7.61 14.69
N ALA A 62 42.36 -6.51 14.17
CA ALA A 62 41.59 -5.45 13.53
C ALA A 62 40.82 -6.00 12.32
N GLU A 63 41.46 -6.81 11.47
CA GLU A 63 40.80 -7.44 10.33
C GLU A 63 39.68 -8.40 10.77
N ALA A 64 39.93 -9.25 11.76
CA ALA A 64 38.92 -10.15 12.31
C ALA A 64 37.71 -9.38 12.88
N ALA A 65 37.95 -8.29 13.60
CA ALA A 65 36.91 -7.46 14.16
C ALA A 65 36.11 -6.72 13.07
N ARG A 66 36.76 -6.23 12.00
CA ARG A 66 36.07 -5.65 10.83
C ARG A 66 35.16 -6.67 10.14
N ARG A 67 35.64 -7.91 9.94
CA ARG A 67 34.82 -8.98 9.34
C ARG A 67 33.62 -9.33 10.23
N ALA A 68 33.81 -9.39 11.55
CA ALA A 68 32.73 -9.61 12.50
C ALA A 68 31.68 -8.49 12.48
N ALA A 69 32.11 -7.23 12.40
CA ALA A 69 31.21 -6.09 12.28
C ALA A 69 30.38 -6.13 10.98
N ALA A 70 31.00 -6.47 9.84
CA ALA A 70 30.29 -6.63 8.58
C ALA A 70 29.24 -7.75 8.64
N LEU A 71 29.58 -8.90 9.21
CA LEU A 71 28.63 -10.01 9.40
C LEU A 71 27.46 -9.62 10.31
N ALA A 72 27.74 -8.89 11.40
CA ALA A 72 26.70 -8.40 12.31
C ALA A 72 25.77 -7.39 11.61
N GLU A 73 26.30 -6.54 10.75
CA GLU A 73 25.50 -5.61 9.94
C GLU A 73 24.59 -6.35 8.96
N ASP A 74 25.10 -7.32 8.20
CA ASP A 74 24.29 -8.11 7.27
C ASP A 74 23.20 -8.91 7.99
N THR A 75 23.53 -9.51 9.14
CA THR A 75 22.57 -10.24 9.96
C THR A 75 21.46 -9.31 10.45
N SER A 76 21.82 -8.12 10.95
CA SER A 76 20.85 -7.11 11.39
C SER A 76 19.97 -6.64 10.22
N ARG A 77 20.55 -6.46 9.03
CA ARG A 77 19.80 -6.08 7.82
C ARG A 77 18.81 -7.18 7.41
N LEU A 78 19.22 -8.44 7.43
CA LEU A 78 18.34 -9.58 7.11
C LEU A 78 17.18 -9.68 8.10
N ALA A 79 17.45 -9.56 9.40
CA ALA A 79 16.41 -9.57 10.42
C ALA A 79 15.39 -8.42 10.21
N ALA A 80 15.87 -7.20 9.91
CA ALA A 80 14.99 -6.07 9.60
C ALA A 80 14.17 -6.31 8.32
N CYS A 81 14.74 -6.97 7.31
CA CYS A 81 14.00 -7.34 6.09
C CYS A 81 12.92 -8.39 6.37
N GLU A 82 13.20 -9.37 7.24
CA GLU A 82 12.22 -10.38 7.65
C GLU A 82 11.07 -9.78 8.45
N GLU A 83 11.37 -8.85 9.36
CA GLU A 83 10.36 -8.09 10.12
C GLU A 83 9.47 -7.26 9.18
N LEU A 84 10.07 -6.50 8.26
CA LEU A 84 9.32 -5.72 7.28
C LEU A 84 8.45 -6.61 6.38
N ARG A 85 8.96 -7.77 5.95
CA ARG A 85 8.18 -8.73 5.17
C ARG A 85 6.97 -9.23 5.98
N ALA A 86 7.17 -9.59 7.24
CA ALA A 86 6.09 -10.04 8.12
C ALA A 86 5.02 -8.94 8.31
N GLU A 87 5.43 -7.68 8.47
CA GLU A 87 4.51 -6.54 8.54
C GLU A 87 3.69 -6.37 7.26
N ILE A 88 4.35 -6.46 6.09
CA ILE A 88 3.67 -6.39 4.78
C ILE A 88 2.68 -7.54 4.63
N GLU A 89 3.07 -8.78 4.94
CA GLU A 89 2.21 -9.97 4.84
C GLU A 89 1.00 -9.85 5.79
N ALA A 90 1.21 -9.43 7.04
CA ALA A 90 0.14 -9.22 8.02
C ALA A 90 -0.83 -8.10 7.58
N SER A 91 -0.28 -6.98 7.09
CA SER A 91 -1.08 -5.87 6.58
C SER A 91 -1.87 -6.26 5.35
N ALA A 92 -1.25 -6.96 4.39
CA ALA A 92 -1.90 -7.43 3.17
C ALA A 92 -3.07 -8.39 3.45
N ALA A 93 -2.92 -9.27 4.44
CA ALA A 93 -4.00 -10.18 4.85
C ALA A 93 -5.22 -9.40 5.37
N VAL A 94 -5.01 -8.46 6.30
CA VAL A 94 -6.09 -7.70 6.93
C VAL A 94 -6.71 -6.66 5.98
N THR A 95 -5.87 -5.89 5.31
CA THR A 95 -6.35 -4.82 4.41
C THR A 95 -6.94 -5.38 3.12
N GLY A 96 -6.36 -6.45 2.57
CA GLY A 96 -6.86 -7.11 1.37
C GLY A 96 -8.27 -7.66 1.56
N GLU A 97 -8.51 -8.44 2.61
CA GLU A 97 -9.83 -8.99 2.91
C GLU A 97 -10.88 -7.89 3.17
N ARG A 98 -10.49 -6.85 3.92
CA ARG A 98 -11.36 -5.70 4.17
C ARG A 98 -11.73 -4.98 2.87
N LEU A 99 -10.78 -4.71 1.99
CA LEU A 99 -11.04 -4.04 0.71
C LEU A 99 -11.94 -4.88 -0.20
N VAL A 100 -11.68 -6.18 -0.29
CA VAL A 100 -12.53 -7.11 -1.06
C VAL A 100 -13.95 -7.15 -0.50
N THR A 101 -14.10 -7.15 0.82
CA THR A 101 -15.42 -7.11 1.48
C THR A 101 -16.16 -5.81 1.16
N LEU A 102 -15.49 -4.66 1.28
CA LEU A 102 -16.06 -3.36 0.93
C LEU A 102 -16.47 -3.29 -0.55
N LEU A 103 -15.66 -3.84 -1.45
CA LEU A 103 -15.97 -3.89 -2.88
C LEU A 103 -17.22 -4.75 -3.14
N ARG A 104 -17.31 -5.95 -2.56
CA ARG A 104 -18.51 -6.80 -2.67
C ARG A 104 -19.75 -6.12 -2.11
N SER A 105 -19.64 -5.43 -0.97
CA SER A 105 -20.76 -4.66 -0.41
C SER A 105 -21.20 -3.53 -1.34
N ALA A 106 -20.25 -2.83 -1.98
CA ALA A 106 -20.56 -1.81 -2.98
C ALA A 106 -21.28 -2.41 -4.21
N GLU A 107 -20.79 -3.54 -4.72
CA GLU A 107 -21.44 -4.25 -5.83
C GLU A 107 -22.87 -4.70 -5.48
N GLN A 108 -23.07 -5.27 -4.30
CA GLN A 108 -24.39 -5.67 -3.81
C GLN A 108 -25.33 -4.47 -3.67
N ALA A 109 -24.84 -3.35 -3.13
CA ALA A 109 -25.63 -2.12 -3.02
C ALA A 109 -26.04 -1.58 -4.40
N VAL A 110 -25.13 -1.61 -5.38
CA VAL A 110 -25.43 -1.21 -6.77
C VAL A 110 -26.50 -2.12 -7.38
N ARG A 111 -26.37 -3.45 -7.22
CA ARG A 111 -27.38 -4.41 -7.72
C ARG A 111 -28.75 -4.18 -7.10
N ALA A 112 -28.80 -4.05 -5.77
CA ALA A 112 -30.05 -3.79 -5.04
C ALA A 112 -30.71 -2.48 -5.49
N PHE A 113 -29.92 -1.43 -5.75
CA PHE A 113 -30.43 -0.16 -6.26
C PHE A 113 -31.03 -0.28 -7.67
N ILE A 114 -30.38 -1.04 -8.56
CA ILE A 114 -30.87 -1.30 -9.91
C ILE A 114 -32.18 -2.08 -9.84
N GLU A 115 -32.23 -3.15 -9.05
CA GLU A 115 -33.43 -3.98 -8.87
C GLU A 115 -34.61 -3.17 -8.33
N ALA A 116 -34.41 -2.38 -7.28
CA ALA A 116 -35.43 -1.49 -6.72
C ALA A 116 -35.92 -0.45 -7.74
N THR A 117 -35.01 0.05 -8.58
CA THR A 117 -35.36 0.98 -9.67
C THR A 117 -36.24 0.29 -10.73
N ASP A 118 -35.90 -0.94 -11.11
CA ASP A 118 -36.64 -1.72 -12.10
C ASP A 118 -38.02 -2.13 -11.60
N GLU A 119 -38.15 -2.53 -10.33
CA GLU A 119 -39.42 -2.82 -9.68
C GLU A 119 -40.33 -1.58 -9.72
N ARG A 120 -39.80 -0.43 -9.25
CA ARG A 120 -40.53 0.84 -9.28
C ARG A 120 -40.94 1.23 -10.69
N ASN A 121 -40.03 1.12 -11.66
CA ASN A 121 -40.31 1.43 -13.07
C ASN A 121 -41.39 0.49 -13.65
N THR A 122 -41.42 -0.77 -13.22
CA THR A 122 -42.45 -1.75 -13.60
C THR A 122 -43.82 -1.33 -13.06
N GLN A 123 -43.88 -0.88 -11.81
CA GLN A 123 -45.11 -0.35 -11.20
C GLN A 123 -45.61 0.91 -11.95
N VAL A 124 -44.71 1.86 -12.25
CA VAL A 124 -45.04 3.08 -13.01
C VAL A 124 -45.58 2.76 -14.40
N LYS A 125 -44.94 1.82 -15.13
CA LYS A 125 -45.45 1.32 -16.41
C LYS A 125 -46.81 0.63 -16.25
N GLY A 126 -47.03 -0.07 -15.14
CA GLY A 126 -48.32 -0.65 -14.75
C GLY A 126 -49.41 0.41 -14.66
N TRP A 127 -49.18 1.48 -13.89
CA TRP A 127 -50.12 2.59 -13.75
C TRP A 127 -50.37 3.31 -15.06
N ALA A 128 -49.34 3.54 -15.87
CA ALA A 128 -49.49 4.15 -17.19
C ALA A 128 -50.43 3.33 -18.10
N ARG A 129 -50.31 1.99 -18.07
CA ARG A 129 -51.23 1.09 -18.80
C ARG A 129 -52.65 1.17 -18.25
N GLN A 130 -52.83 1.18 -16.93
CA GLN A 130 -54.14 1.31 -16.30
C GLN A 130 -54.82 2.64 -16.64
N MET A 131 -54.09 3.76 -16.57
CA MET A 131 -54.59 5.08 -16.97
C MET A 131 -55.05 5.09 -18.43
N LYS A 132 -54.27 4.46 -19.33
CA LYS A 132 -54.65 4.31 -20.74
C LYS A 132 -55.96 3.51 -20.89
N THR A 133 -56.11 2.39 -20.17
CA THR A 133 -57.34 1.58 -20.20
C THR A 133 -58.55 2.36 -19.70
N LEU A 134 -58.37 3.24 -18.72
CA LEU A 134 -59.42 4.10 -18.15
C LEU A 134 -59.75 5.34 -19.01
N GLY A 135 -59.07 5.55 -20.14
CA GLY A 135 -59.31 6.69 -21.01
C GLY A 135 -58.77 8.02 -20.47
N VAL A 136 -57.83 7.99 -19.50
CA VAL A 136 -57.17 9.21 -19.01
C VAL A 136 -56.39 9.87 -20.16
N PRO A 137 -56.64 11.15 -20.46
CA PRO A 137 -55.99 11.81 -21.58
C PRO A 137 -54.48 11.96 -21.35
N LYS A 138 -53.73 11.92 -22.46
CA LYS A 138 -52.34 12.37 -22.46
C LYS A 138 -52.32 13.87 -22.62
N ASP A 139 -51.83 14.57 -21.61
CA ASP A 139 -51.81 16.03 -21.56
C ASP A 139 -50.50 16.47 -20.87
N ASP A 140 -49.95 17.60 -21.32
CA ASP A 140 -48.77 18.23 -20.73
C ASP A 140 -49.14 19.27 -19.66
N SER A 141 -50.43 19.38 -19.29
CA SER A 141 -50.88 20.25 -18.20
C SER A 141 -50.14 19.96 -16.89
N ALA A 142 -49.79 21.03 -16.16
CA ALA A 142 -49.12 20.95 -14.86
C ALA A 142 -50.04 20.46 -13.74
N MET A 143 -51.36 20.58 -13.94
CA MET A 143 -52.37 20.21 -12.97
C MET A 143 -53.39 19.28 -13.64
N PRO A 144 -53.50 18.02 -13.18
CA PRO A 144 -54.50 17.09 -13.68
C PRO A 144 -55.93 17.61 -13.50
N HIS A 145 -56.76 17.46 -14.53
CA HIS A 145 -58.16 17.87 -14.46
C HIS A 145 -58.95 17.04 -13.43
N ALA A 146 -59.86 17.69 -12.71
CA ALA A 146 -60.69 17.03 -11.71
C ALA A 146 -61.59 15.93 -12.31
N LYS A 147 -62.04 16.10 -13.56
CA LYS A 147 -62.87 15.12 -14.29
C LYS A 147 -62.15 13.79 -14.54
N ASP A 148 -60.82 13.80 -14.57
CA ASP A 148 -59.98 12.63 -14.84
C ASP A 148 -59.44 12.02 -13.54
N GLY A 149 -60.13 12.26 -12.41
CA GLY A 149 -59.69 11.79 -11.08
C GLY A 149 -58.40 12.44 -10.61
N ARG A 150 -58.03 13.60 -11.19
CA ARG A 150 -56.72 14.24 -11.03
C ARG A 150 -55.55 13.33 -11.43
N LEU A 151 -55.73 12.53 -12.49
CA LEU A 151 -54.67 11.74 -13.12
C LEU A 151 -54.33 12.29 -14.50
N VAL A 152 -53.04 12.35 -14.84
CA VAL A 152 -52.57 12.68 -16.20
C VAL A 152 -51.32 11.84 -16.51
N ALA A 153 -51.23 11.34 -17.75
CA ALA A 153 -50.04 10.68 -18.27
C ALA A 153 -49.35 11.59 -19.30
N ARG A 154 -48.12 12.01 -19.02
CA ARG A 154 -47.31 12.83 -19.94
C ARG A 154 -46.54 11.97 -20.93
N SER A 155 -45.97 12.64 -21.93
CA SER A 155 -44.94 12.04 -22.80
C SER A 155 -43.73 11.57 -21.96
N PHE A 156 -43.06 10.50 -22.40
CA PHE A 156 -41.85 9.92 -21.77
C PHE A 156 -41.99 9.19 -20.42
N GLY A 157 -43.21 8.81 -20.02
CA GLY A 157 -43.40 7.94 -18.84
C GLY A 157 -43.48 8.68 -17.50
N THR A 158 -43.74 9.99 -17.54
CA THR A 158 -44.11 10.79 -16.38
C THR A 158 -45.62 10.72 -16.14
N LEU A 159 -46.02 10.45 -14.90
CA LEU A 159 -47.40 10.38 -14.45
C LEU A 159 -47.64 11.43 -13.37
N HIS A 160 -48.81 12.05 -13.40
CA HIS A 160 -49.29 12.94 -12.34
C HIS A 160 -50.47 12.31 -11.61
N ALA A 161 -50.43 12.38 -10.28
CA ALA A 161 -51.52 12.00 -9.38
C ALA A 161 -51.75 13.14 -8.38
N GLY A 162 -52.72 14.00 -8.67
CA GLY A 162 -52.90 15.28 -7.97
C GLY A 162 -51.66 16.16 -8.12
N THR A 163 -51.03 16.50 -7.00
CA THR A 163 -49.79 17.30 -6.96
C THR A 163 -48.52 16.46 -7.04
N ARG A 164 -48.63 15.13 -7.08
CA ARG A 164 -47.48 14.23 -7.10
C ARG A 164 -47.09 13.90 -8.54
N THR A 165 -45.80 13.98 -8.82
CA THR A 165 -45.20 13.55 -10.09
C THR A 165 -44.43 12.26 -9.87
N VAL A 166 -44.62 11.29 -10.76
CA VAL A 166 -43.90 10.03 -10.74
C VAL A 166 -43.29 9.78 -12.12
N GLU A 167 -41.97 9.67 -12.18
CA GLU A 167 -41.24 9.48 -13.43
C GLU A 167 -40.49 8.16 -13.44
N LEU A 168 -40.15 7.65 -14.63
CA LEU A 168 -39.22 6.54 -14.75
C LEU A 168 -37.82 6.98 -14.29
N ILE A 169 -37.15 6.11 -13.52
CA ILE A 169 -35.79 6.37 -13.03
C ILE A 169 -34.80 5.64 -13.94
N ASN A 170 -33.76 6.36 -14.37
CA ASN A 170 -32.59 5.77 -15.01
C ASN A 170 -31.53 5.47 -13.93
N ALA A 171 -31.44 4.21 -13.50
CA ALA A 171 -30.52 3.78 -12.44
C ALA A 171 -29.06 4.18 -12.73
N ASN A 172 -28.60 3.98 -13.98
CA ASN A 172 -27.23 4.27 -14.38
C ASN A 172 -26.86 5.75 -14.24
N ARG A 173 -27.79 6.66 -14.58
CA ARG A 173 -27.57 8.10 -14.42
C ARG A 173 -27.39 8.49 -12.96
N TRP A 174 -28.22 7.93 -12.07
CA TRP A 174 -28.13 8.21 -10.63
C TRP A 174 -26.88 7.60 -10.00
N LEU A 175 -26.51 6.38 -10.39
CA LEU A 175 -25.26 5.75 -9.95
C LEU A 175 -24.04 6.56 -10.40
N ALA A 176 -24.00 7.03 -11.65
CA ALA A 176 -22.91 7.87 -12.15
C ALA A 176 -22.78 9.17 -11.33
N LEU A 177 -23.90 9.83 -11.02
CA LEU A 177 -23.91 11.03 -10.19
C LEU A 177 -23.41 10.73 -8.77
N ALA A 178 -23.91 9.66 -8.14
CA ALA A 178 -23.50 9.26 -6.81
C ALA A 178 -21.99 8.98 -6.74
N LEU A 179 -21.45 8.21 -7.70
CA LEU A 179 -20.02 7.91 -7.79
C LEU A 179 -19.16 9.15 -8.05
N SER A 180 -19.67 10.13 -8.81
CA SER A 180 -18.96 11.41 -9.00
C SER A 180 -18.84 12.22 -7.71
N ASN A 181 -19.81 12.12 -6.80
CA ASN A 181 -19.80 12.82 -5.51
C ASN A 181 -18.91 12.15 -4.46
N VAL A 182 -18.60 10.86 -4.62
CA VAL A 182 -17.73 10.11 -3.71
C VAL A 182 -16.25 10.42 -3.97
N ARG A 183 -15.88 10.89 -5.17
CA ARG A 183 -14.50 11.30 -5.45
C ARG A 183 -14.20 12.65 -4.77
N PRO A 184 -13.22 12.71 -3.84
CA PRO A 184 -12.82 13.99 -3.26
C PRO A 184 -12.25 14.89 -4.37
N GLN A 185 -12.87 16.05 -4.60
CA GLN A 185 -12.43 16.99 -5.64
C GLN A 185 -11.00 17.53 -5.40
N ASP A 186 -10.51 17.46 -4.15
CA ASP A 186 -9.22 18.03 -3.74
C ASP A 186 -7.99 17.12 -3.93
N THR A 187 -8.13 15.90 -4.45
CA THR A 187 -7.01 14.93 -4.53
C THR A 187 -6.33 14.81 -5.89
N MET A 188 -6.67 15.65 -6.88
CA MET A 188 -6.02 15.64 -8.21
C MET A 188 -4.72 16.46 -8.33
N THR A 189 -4.06 16.84 -7.23
CA THR A 189 -2.79 17.59 -7.28
C THR A 189 -1.52 16.75 -7.25
N ALA A 190 -1.60 15.42 -7.11
CA ALA A 190 -0.45 14.55 -7.29
C ALA A 190 -0.51 13.88 -8.68
N PRO A 191 0.40 14.20 -9.63
CA PRO A 191 0.53 13.43 -10.86
C PRO A 191 1.03 12.02 -10.53
N TYR A 192 0.12 11.11 -10.19
CA TYR A 192 0.42 9.69 -9.96
C TYR A 192 0.64 8.91 -11.27
N ILE A 193 0.70 9.58 -12.42
CA ILE A 193 0.88 8.96 -13.73
C ILE A 193 2.11 9.58 -14.41
N THR A 194 3.31 9.28 -13.89
CA THR A 194 4.56 9.27 -14.65
C THR A 194 5.59 8.35 -13.98
N GLN A 195 5.23 7.07 -13.74
CA GLN A 195 6.27 6.05 -13.73
C GLN A 195 6.01 5.06 -14.88
N PRO A 196 6.88 5.01 -15.90
CA PRO A 196 6.81 3.99 -16.92
C PRO A 196 7.22 2.64 -16.32
N ASN A 197 6.34 1.64 -16.46
CA ASN A 197 6.65 0.21 -16.44
C ASN A 197 7.41 -0.36 -15.22
N GLY A 198 6.66 -0.76 -14.19
CA GLY A 198 7.13 -1.62 -13.09
C GLY A 198 6.32 -2.92 -12.91
N GLY A 199 5.63 -3.40 -13.95
CA GLY A 199 4.98 -4.73 -13.92
C GLY A 199 3.62 -4.81 -13.23
N THR A 200 2.87 -3.70 -13.11
CA THR A 200 1.46 -3.80 -12.74
C THR A 200 0.69 -4.48 -13.88
N LYS A 201 0.10 -5.63 -13.56
CA LYS A 201 -0.81 -6.36 -14.45
C LYS A 201 -1.88 -5.41 -14.97
N SER A 202 -2.15 -5.48 -16.27
CA SER A 202 -3.28 -4.81 -16.89
C SER A 202 -4.59 -5.20 -16.18
N LEU A 203 -5.61 -4.36 -16.26
CA LEU A 203 -6.92 -4.63 -15.65
C LEU A 203 -7.46 -6.00 -16.12
N ASP A 204 -7.24 -6.34 -17.39
CA ASP A 204 -7.59 -7.63 -17.98
C ASP A 204 -6.82 -8.80 -17.37
N GLU A 205 -5.53 -8.62 -17.07
CA GLU A 205 -4.72 -9.63 -16.38
C GLU A 205 -5.13 -9.81 -14.90
N VAL A 206 -5.59 -8.75 -14.25
CA VAL A 206 -6.16 -8.82 -12.89
C VAL A 206 -7.49 -9.59 -12.92
N TYR A 207 -8.38 -9.29 -13.86
CA TYR A 207 -9.63 -10.04 -14.04
C TYR A 207 -9.39 -11.51 -14.40
N ALA A 208 -8.41 -11.80 -15.27
CA ALA A 208 -8.04 -13.17 -15.62
C ALA A 208 -7.47 -13.96 -14.42
N LEU A 209 -6.80 -13.28 -13.48
CA LEU A 209 -6.29 -13.91 -12.25
C LEU A 209 -7.42 -14.20 -11.25
N LEU A 210 -8.34 -13.26 -11.05
CA LEU A 210 -9.50 -13.46 -10.19
C LEU A 210 -10.40 -14.60 -10.70
N ALA A 211 -10.59 -14.70 -12.01
CA ALA A 211 -11.33 -15.80 -12.63
C ALA A 211 -10.68 -17.19 -12.44
N ARG A 212 -9.37 -17.27 -12.20
CA ARG A 212 -8.68 -18.54 -11.89
C ARG A 212 -8.82 -18.96 -10.43
N VAL A 213 -8.89 -18.00 -9.51
CA VAL A 213 -9.03 -18.26 -8.07
C VAL A 213 -10.41 -18.85 -7.74
N ASP A 214 -11.46 -18.42 -8.44
CA ASP A 214 -12.80 -19.00 -8.28
C ASP A 214 -12.94 -20.43 -8.86
N GLY A 215 -12.00 -20.86 -9.70
CA GLY A 215 -11.98 -22.20 -10.29
C GLY A 215 -11.24 -23.28 -9.47
N SER A 216 -10.52 -22.92 -8.41
CA SER A 216 -9.67 -23.86 -7.65
C SER A 216 -10.20 -24.26 -6.27
N ILE A 217 -11.43 -23.83 -5.89
CA ILE A 217 -12.06 -24.18 -4.60
C ILE A 217 -12.98 -25.42 -4.73
N THR A 218 -13.05 -26.05 -5.90
CA THR A 218 -13.72 -27.35 -6.07
C THR A 218 -12.71 -28.43 -6.47
N ALA A 219 -11.96 -28.90 -5.48
CA ALA A 219 -11.31 -30.20 -5.47
C ALA A 219 -11.50 -30.82 -4.08
#